data_AF-A0A920U0T3-F1
#
_entry.id   AF-A0A920U0T3-F1
#
_cell.length_a   1.000
_cell.length_b   1.000
_cell.length_c   1.000
_cell.angle_alpha   90.00
_cell.angle_beta   90.00
_cell.angle_gamma   90.00
#
_symmetry.space_group_name_H-M   'P 1'
#
loop_
_entity.id
_entity.type
_entity.pdbx_description
1 polymer ?
#
loop_
_entity_poly.entity_id
_entity_poly.type
_entity_poly.pdbx_seq_one_letter_code
_entity_poly.pdbx_strand_id
1 'polypeptide(L)' 'MREYLHIDFNSRTVDRNELHGEAIARSGRYLIAKTLIDCGAASVDPFPLKTL' A
#
# COMPACT_ATOMS: atom_id res chain seq x y z
N MET A 1 -13.84 9.12 -9.30
CA MET A 1 -12.44 9.39 -8.94
C MET A 1 -12.29 9.10 -7.45
N ARG A 2 -11.18 8.50 -7.04
CA ARG A 2 -10.87 8.27 -5.62
C ARG A 2 -9.38 8.56 -5.37
N GLU A 3 -9.08 9.39 -4.39
CA GLU A 3 -7.69 9.62 -3.99
C GLU A 3 -7.08 8.37 -3.33
N TYR A 4 -5.83 8.09 -3.67
CA TYR A 4 -4.98 7.05 -3.10
C TYR A 4 -3.68 7.70 -2.61
N LEU A 5 -3.42 7.56 -1.31
CA LEU A 5 -2.24 8.12 -0.65
C LEU A 5 -1.23 7.00 -0.39
N HIS A 6 -0.01 7.19 -0.86
CA HIS A 6 1.14 6.39 -0.44
C HIS A 6 1.96 7.21 0.55
N ILE A 7 2.18 6.65 1.74
CA ILE A 7 2.87 7.34 2.83
C ILE A 7 4.12 6.54 3.17
N ASP A 8 5.28 7.14 3.02
CA ASP A 8 6.55 6.56 3.44
C ASP A 8 6.97 7.18 4.78
N PHE A 9 7.08 6.34 5.81
CA PHE A 9 7.46 6.78 7.14
C PHE A 9 8.96 7.05 7.31
N ASN A 10 9.82 6.44 6.49
CA ASN A 10 11.26 6.64 6.55
C ASN A 10 11.65 8.01 6.01
N SER A 11 11.11 8.37 4.84
CA SER A 11 11.35 9.64 4.17
C SER A 11 10.40 10.76 4.62
N ARG A 12 9.31 10.42 5.32
CA ARG A 12 8.21 11.33 5.71
C ARG A 12 7.52 12.00 4.51
N THR A 13 7.37 11.27 3.41
CA THR A 13 6.73 11.76 2.19
C THR A 13 5.31 11.20 2.02
N VAL A 14 4.49 11.95 1.27
CA VAL A 14 3.13 11.55 0.90
C VAL A 14 2.95 11.74 -0.60
N ASP A 15 2.82 10.64 -1.32
CA ASP A 15 2.48 10.64 -2.74
C ASP A 15 0.97 10.52 -2.90
N ARG A 16 0.38 11.40 -3.71
CA ARG A 16 -1.06 11.45 -3.97
C ARG A 16 -1.32 11.03 -5.40
N ASN A 17 -2.17 10.03 -5.57
CA ASN A 17 -2.58 9.53 -6.87
C ASN A 17 -4.10 9.49 -6.96
N GLU A 18 -4.64 9.70 -8.15
CA GLU A 18 -6.06 9.50 -8.41
C GLU A 18 -6.31 8.15 -9.06
N LEU A 19 -7.28 7.41 -8.51
CA LEU A 19 -7.78 6.18 -9.12
C LEU A 19 -9.00 6.49 -9.99
N HIS A 20 -9.02 5.87 -11.16
CA HIS A 20 -10.08 6.00 -12.16
C HIS A 20 -10.55 4.63 -12.66
N GLY A 21 -11.79 4.59 -13.17
CA GLY A 21 -12.36 3.42 -13.83
C GLY A 21 -12.26 2.14 -12.99
N GLU A 22 -11.74 1.08 -13.59
CA GLU A 22 -11.59 -0.24 -12.96
C GLU A 22 -10.73 -0.20 -11.69
N ALA A 23 -9.74 0.70 -11.61
CA ALA A 23 -8.92 0.83 -10.42
C ALA A 23 -9.74 1.22 -9.18
N ILE A 24 -10.84 1.98 -9.36
CA ILE A 24 -11.77 2.30 -8.27
C ILE A 24 -12.49 1.02 -7.82
N ALA A 25 -13.02 0.22 -8.74
CA ALA A 25 -13.73 -1.03 -8.43
C ALA A 25 -12.84 -2.03 -7.68
N ARG A 26 -11.55 -2.04 -8.00
CA ARG A 26 -10.54 -2.94 -7.40
C ARG A 26 -9.82 -2.35 -6.17
N SER A 27 -10.11 -1.11 -5.78
CA SER A 27 -9.38 -0.38 -4.72
C SER A 27 -9.55 -0.93 -3.29
N GLY A 28 -10.38 -1.96 -3.10
CA GLY A 28 -10.56 -2.63 -1.81
C GLY A 28 -9.52 -3.72 -1.53
N ARG A 29 -10.00 -4.88 -1.06
CA ARG A 29 -9.14 -6.01 -0.68
C ARG A 29 -8.20 -6.49 -1.79
N TYR A 30 -8.64 -6.39 -3.05
CA TYR A 30 -7.79 -6.74 -4.19
C TYR A 30 -6.53 -5.89 -4.23
N LEU A 31 -6.67 -4.56 -4.20
CA LEU A 31 -5.54 -3.64 -4.26
C LEU A 31 -4.59 -3.88 -3.08
N ILE A 32 -5.12 -4.03 -1.87
CA ILE A 32 -4.30 -4.31 -0.67
C ILE A 32 -3.47 -5.58 -0.85
N ALA A 33 -4.11 -6.70 -1.21
CA ALA A 33 -3.42 -7.98 -1.38
C ALA A 33 -2.39 -7.93 -2.51
N LYS A 34 -2.75 -7.33 -3.65
CA LYS A 34 -1.85 -7.16 -4.80
C LYS A 34 -0.63 -6.32 -4.43
N THR A 35 -0.82 -5.19 -3.73
CA THR A 35 0.28 -4.34 -3.28
C THR A 35 1.21 -5.07 -2.32
N LEU A 36 0.68 -5.80 -1.33
CA LEU A 36 1.49 -6.57 -0.37
C LEU A 36 2.33 -7.65 -1.07
N ILE A 37 1.77 -8.31 -2.08
CA ILE A 37 2.52 -9.29 -2.89
C ILE A 37 3.62 -8.59 -3.69
N ASP A 38 3.27 -7.51 -4.40
CA ASP A 38 4.19 -6.82 -5.31
C ASP A 38 5.37 -6.17 -4.57
N CYS A 39 5.17 -5.68 -3.34
CA CYS A 39 6.24 -5.11 -2.53
C CYS A 39 6.95 -6.14 -1.62
N GLY A 40 6.62 -7.43 -1.72
CA GLY A 40 7.23 -8.50 -0.93
C GLY A 40 6.83 -8.52 0.55
N ALA A 41 5.90 -7.66 0.97
CA ALA A 41 5.42 -7.60 2.36
C ALA A 41 4.44 -8.73 2.73
N ALA A 42 3.92 -9.46 1.75
CA ALA A 42 2.94 -10.52 1.97
C ALA A 42 3.44 -11.69 2.86
N SER A 43 4.76 -11.85 3.00
CA SER A 43 5.37 -12.95 3.78
C SER A 43 6.23 -12.44 4.94
N VAL A 44 6.22 -11.14 5.22
CA VAL A 44 6.95 -10.55 6.33
C VAL A 44 6.21 -10.85 7.64
N ASP A 45 6.96 -11.08 8.72
CA ASP A 45 6.38 -11.15 10.06
C ASP A 45 5.61 -9.84 10.35
N PRO A 46 4.30 -9.89 10.69
CA PRO A 46 3.52 -8.68 10.96
C PRO A 46 4.06 -7.84 12.13
N PHE A 47 4.82 -8.46 13.05
CA PHE A 47 5.44 -7.76 14.19
C PHE A 47 6.92 -8.14 14.32
N PRO A 48 7.76 -7.77 13.35
CA PRO A 48 9.16 -8.13 13.39
C PRO A 48 9.81 -7.43 14.58
N LEU A 49 10.49 -8.21 15.42
CA LEU A 49 11.30 -7.69 16.52
C LEU A 49 12.36 -6.75 15.94
N LYS A 50 12.15 -5.43 16.07
CA LYS A 50 13.20 -4.45 15.82
C LYS A 50 14.24 -4.64 16.91
N THR A 51 15.38 -5.23 16.58
CA THR A 51 16.55 -5.20 17.45
C THR A 51 16.92 -3.72 17.65
N LEU A 52 16.88 -3.27 18.90
CA LEU A 52 17.31 -1.94 19.34
C LEU A 52 18.84 -1.83 19.26
#